data_AF-A0A964HZQ0-F1
#
_entry.id   AF-A0A964HZQ0-F1
#
_cell.length_a   1.000
_cell.length_b   1.000
_cell.length_c   1.000
_cell.angle_alpha   90.00
_cell.angle_beta   90.00
_cell.angle_gamma   90.00
#
_symmetry.space_group_name_H-M   'P 1'
#
loop_
_entity.id
_entity.type
_entity.pdbx_description
1 polymer ?
#
loop_
_entity_poly.entity_id
_entity_poly.type
_entity_poly.pdbx_seq_one_letter_code
_entity_poly.pdbx_strand_id
1 'polypeptide(L)'
;MNKSTPLLGFASIIGFFAFAWPLFISAEQVENNGQAKYLFLALMPIALLILVIELTQGDLDVKSLAFLGVLTATGAALRIFGAGAIGVEPIWFLIILGGRALGKRFGFLLGLSILFASALLTGGAGPWLAFQMMAAAWIGWGAGALPKFAKQRVEITVLAIYGFFAGLIFGALMDLQLWPWLVGADTQISFIAGAPILENLHRYLIFHFLTAMAWDIPRAILTATLILVAGKPILNSLRRSMRKANFIPAHEMKQKAVL
;
A
#
# COMPACT_ATOMS: atom_id res chain seq x y z
N MET A 1 -12.73 16.98 -14.01
CA MET A 1 -11.53 16.47 -13.31
C MET A 1 -11.95 16.03 -11.92
N ASN A 2 -11.82 14.75 -11.55
CA ASN A 2 -12.13 14.32 -10.18
C ASN A 2 -11.21 15.04 -9.20
N LYS A 3 -11.77 15.77 -8.23
CA LYS A 3 -11.07 16.57 -7.22
C LYS A 3 -10.04 15.77 -6.38
N SER A 4 -10.15 14.45 -6.38
CA SER A 4 -9.29 13.49 -5.66
C SER A 4 -7.96 13.18 -6.36
N THR A 5 -7.85 13.36 -7.68
CA THR A 5 -6.59 13.04 -8.40
C THR A 5 -5.40 13.90 -7.97
N PRO A 6 -5.56 15.24 -7.78
CA PRO A 6 -4.50 16.10 -7.26
C PRO A 6 -4.08 15.74 -5.84
N LEU A 7 -5.03 15.38 -4.97
CA LEU A 7 -4.74 15.03 -3.57
C LEU A 7 -3.93 13.74 -3.46
N LEU A 8 -4.29 12.70 -4.23
CA LEU A 8 -3.51 11.46 -4.31
C LEU A 8 -2.10 11.71 -4.88
N GLY A 9 -1.98 12.62 -5.85
CA GLY A 9 -0.69 13.07 -6.38
C GLY A 9 0.17 13.75 -5.31
N PHE A 10 -0.42 14.69 -4.57
CA PHE A 10 0.25 15.38 -3.47
C PHE A 10 0.68 14.43 -2.35
N ALA A 11 -0.20 13.52 -1.94
CA ALA A 11 0.10 12.44 -0.99
C ALA A 11 1.28 11.58 -1.46
N SER A 12 1.32 11.24 -2.75
CA SER A 12 2.41 10.45 -3.33
C SER A 12 3.73 11.21 -3.40
N ILE A 13 3.70 12.53 -3.62
CA ILE A 13 4.91 13.37 -3.56
C ILE A 13 5.46 13.40 -2.14
N ILE A 14 4.62 13.63 -1.13
CA ILE A 14 5.02 13.57 0.28
C ILE A 14 5.59 12.19 0.60
N GLY A 15 4.90 11.12 0.21
CA GLY A 15 5.37 9.75 0.39
C GLY A 15 6.73 9.49 -0.25
N PHE A 16 6.96 9.98 -1.46
CA PHE A 16 8.23 9.82 -2.16
C PHE A 16 9.39 10.47 -1.40
N PHE A 17 9.24 11.74 -1.01
CA PHE A 17 10.26 12.44 -0.23
C PHE A 17 10.41 11.83 1.17
N ALA A 18 9.33 11.35 1.76
CA ALA A 18 9.35 10.62 3.01
C ALA A 18 10.22 9.36 2.88
N PHE A 19 10.04 8.52 1.86
CA PHE A 19 10.85 7.31 1.68
C PHE A 19 12.30 7.62 1.29
N ALA A 20 12.53 8.67 0.50
CA ALA A 20 13.84 9.06 0.03
C ALA A 20 14.65 9.88 1.06
N TRP A 21 14.08 10.15 2.24
CA TRP A 21 14.72 10.90 3.33
C TRP A 21 16.18 10.51 3.65
N PRO A 22 16.59 9.21 3.63
CA PRO A 22 17.96 8.82 3.94
C PRO A 22 18.96 9.43 2.97
N LEU A 23 18.58 9.56 1.70
CA LEU A 23 19.48 9.98 0.63
C LEU A 23 19.79 11.48 0.68
N PHE A 24 19.06 12.25 1.48
CA PHE A 24 19.17 13.71 1.56
C PHE A 24 19.73 14.22 2.89
N ILE A 25 20.06 13.33 3.83
CA ILE A 25 20.54 13.73 5.16
C ILE A 25 22.07 13.84 5.22
N SER A 26 22.54 14.93 5.83
CA SER A 26 23.96 15.18 6.09
C SER A 26 24.43 14.52 7.40
N ALA A 27 25.74 14.34 7.55
CA ALA A 27 26.34 13.74 8.74
C ALA A 27 25.98 14.48 10.04
N GLU A 28 25.94 15.80 9.98
CA GLU A 28 25.57 16.68 11.10
C GLU A 28 24.10 16.51 11.54
N GLN A 29 23.21 16.14 10.61
CA GLN A 29 21.78 15.89 10.88
C GLN A 29 21.52 14.50 11.46
N VAL A 30 22.35 13.50 11.11
CA VAL A 30 22.30 12.16 11.73
C VAL A 30 22.71 12.24 13.20
N GLU A 31 23.80 12.94 13.49
CA GLU A 31 24.35 13.07 14.84
C GLU A 31 23.40 13.83 15.78
N ASN A 32 22.71 14.86 15.27
CA ASN A 32 21.72 15.62 16.02
C ASN A 32 20.36 14.93 16.20
N ASN A 33 20.11 13.76 15.59
CA ASN A 33 19.03 12.78 15.86
C ASN A 33 17.56 13.25 15.93
N GLY A 34 17.27 14.56 15.86
CA GLY A 34 15.95 15.13 16.08
C GLY A 34 15.10 15.21 14.81
N GLN A 35 15.72 15.58 13.68
CA GLN A 35 14.99 15.90 12.45
C GLN A 35 14.24 14.70 11.87
N ALA A 36 14.85 13.50 11.89
CA ALA A 36 14.19 12.29 11.43
C ALA A 36 13.03 11.89 12.35
N LYS A 37 13.17 12.03 13.67
CA LYS A 37 12.08 11.76 14.63
C LYS A 37 10.86 12.64 14.36
N TYR A 38 11.06 13.92 14.06
CA TYR A 38 9.97 14.82 13.69
C TYR A 38 9.32 14.45 12.35
N LEU A 39 10.09 13.98 11.37
CA LEU A 39 9.55 13.45 10.11
C LEU A 39 8.61 12.27 10.38
N PHE A 40 9.04 11.27 11.15
CA PHE A 40 8.21 10.12 11.53
C PHE A 40 6.94 10.55 12.28
N LEU A 41 7.07 11.50 13.21
CA LEU A 41 5.96 12.02 13.99
C LEU A 41 4.94 12.78 13.12
N ALA A 42 5.39 13.53 12.12
CA ALA A 42 4.54 14.33 11.24
C ALA A 42 3.87 13.50 10.13
N LEU A 43 4.52 12.45 9.63
CA LEU A 43 3.99 11.65 8.52
C LEU A 43 2.69 10.93 8.87
N MET A 44 2.57 10.46 10.11
CA MET A 44 1.37 9.76 10.56
C MET A 44 0.10 10.62 10.54
N PRO A 45 0.04 11.80 11.20
CA PRO A 45 -1.13 12.67 11.12
C PRO A 45 -1.41 13.15 9.69
N ILE A 46 -0.39 13.35 8.85
CA ILE A 46 -0.58 13.69 7.44
C ILE A 46 -1.26 12.53 6.68
N ALA A 47 -0.78 11.29 6.85
CA ALA A 47 -1.38 10.11 6.23
C ALA A 47 -2.85 9.91 6.66
N LEU A 48 -3.15 10.13 7.95
CA LEU A 48 -4.51 10.12 8.47
C LEU A 48 -5.37 11.24 7.90
N LEU A 49 -4.84 12.45 7.82
CA LEU A 49 -5.57 13.59 7.27
C LEU A 49 -5.94 13.33 5.81
N ILE A 50 -5.02 12.79 5.01
CA ILE A 50 -5.28 12.38 3.63
C ILE A 50 -6.40 11.32 3.58
N LEU A 51 -6.33 10.30 4.44
CA LEU A 51 -7.36 9.26 4.53
C LEU A 51 -8.73 9.87 4.86
N VAL A 52 -8.81 10.73 5.88
CA VAL A 52 -10.06 11.38 6.32
C VAL A 52 -10.62 12.29 5.22
N ILE A 53 -9.77 13.10 4.58
CA ILE A 53 -10.21 13.98 3.49
C ILE A 53 -10.78 13.15 2.34
N GLU A 54 -10.11 12.06 1.95
CA GLU A 54 -10.61 11.23 0.84
C GLU A 54 -11.88 10.43 1.19
N LEU A 55 -12.09 10.11 2.46
CA LEU A 55 -13.32 9.47 2.91
C LEU A 55 -14.51 10.44 3.01
N THR A 56 -14.24 11.74 3.28
CA THR A 56 -15.29 12.74 3.55
C THR A 56 -15.62 13.63 2.36
N GLN A 57 -14.61 14.10 1.63
CA GLN A 57 -14.74 14.98 0.46
C GLN A 57 -14.70 14.22 -0.86
N GLY A 58 -14.33 12.96 -0.76
CA GLY A 58 -14.38 12.05 -1.86
C GLY A 58 -15.79 11.77 -2.32
N ASP A 59 -16.05 11.85 -3.62
CA ASP A 59 -17.29 11.34 -4.23
C ASP A 59 -17.34 9.79 -4.19
N LEU A 60 -17.19 9.20 -2.99
CA LEU A 60 -17.37 7.78 -2.73
C LEU A 60 -18.85 7.55 -2.49
N ASP A 61 -19.46 6.74 -3.34
CA ASP A 61 -20.80 6.22 -3.08
C ASP A 61 -20.80 5.46 -1.74
N VAL A 62 -21.90 5.56 -0.98
CA VAL A 62 -22.11 4.89 0.32
C VAL A 62 -21.78 3.40 0.23
N LYS A 63 -22.08 2.78 -0.92
CA LYS A 63 -21.74 1.37 -1.19
C LYS A 63 -20.24 1.14 -1.24
N SER A 64 -19.50 2.00 -1.93
CA SER A 64 -18.03 1.91 -1.98
C SER A 64 -17.43 2.08 -0.58
N LEU A 65 -17.98 3.00 0.22
CA LEU A 65 -17.56 3.17 1.61
C LEU A 65 -17.83 1.92 2.46
N ALA A 66 -19.00 1.28 2.29
CA ALA A 66 -19.33 0.03 2.98
C ALA A 66 -18.40 -1.13 2.56
N PHE A 67 -18.14 -1.30 1.26
CA PHE A 67 -17.17 -2.30 0.77
C PHE A 67 -15.76 -2.02 1.27
N LEU A 68 -15.35 -0.75 1.33
CA LEU A 68 -14.07 -0.36 1.88
C LEU A 68 -13.97 -0.81 3.35
N GLY A 69 -15.00 -0.58 4.16
CA GLY A 69 -15.05 -1.06 5.55
C GLY A 69 -14.93 -2.57 5.68
N VAL A 70 -15.71 -3.34 4.92
CA VAL A 70 -15.68 -4.83 4.96
C VAL A 70 -14.32 -5.37 4.52
N LEU A 71 -13.76 -4.86 3.42
CA LEU A 71 -12.45 -5.29 2.94
C LEU A 71 -11.32 -4.83 3.87
N THR A 72 -11.48 -3.66 4.51
CA THR A 72 -10.55 -3.16 5.53
C THR A 72 -10.52 -4.10 6.73
N ALA A 73 -11.68 -4.45 7.28
CA ALA A 73 -11.78 -5.38 8.41
C ALA A 73 -11.20 -6.77 8.05
N THR A 74 -11.53 -7.26 6.85
CA THR A 74 -11.01 -8.54 6.35
C THR A 74 -9.49 -8.50 6.21
N GLY A 75 -8.93 -7.44 5.61
CA GLY A 75 -7.49 -7.26 5.46
C GLY A 75 -6.78 -7.11 6.80
N ALA A 76 -7.39 -6.39 7.74
CA ALA A 76 -6.84 -6.23 9.09
C ALA A 76 -6.78 -7.56 9.85
N ALA A 77 -7.82 -8.40 9.72
CA ALA A 77 -7.82 -9.76 10.27
C ALA A 77 -6.80 -10.66 9.57
N LEU A 78 -6.67 -10.57 8.24
CA LEU A 78 -5.68 -11.34 7.48
C LEU A 78 -4.25 -11.06 7.92
N ARG A 79 -3.96 -9.84 8.41
CA ARG A 79 -2.63 -9.48 8.92
C ARG A 79 -2.23 -10.28 10.17
N ILE A 80 -3.20 -10.72 10.97
CA ILE A 80 -2.93 -11.51 12.20
C ILE A 80 -2.19 -12.80 11.84
N PHE A 81 -2.56 -13.44 10.71
CA PHE A 81 -1.89 -14.66 10.24
C PHE A 81 -0.45 -14.42 9.79
N GLY A 82 -0.06 -13.17 9.50
CA GLY A 82 1.30 -12.80 9.14
C GLY A 82 2.16 -12.27 10.28
N ALA A 83 1.57 -12.00 11.44
CA ALA A 83 2.34 -11.53 12.59
C ALA A 83 3.29 -12.64 13.07
N GLY A 84 4.60 -12.38 12.99
CA GLY A 84 5.65 -13.29 13.46
C GLY A 84 6.03 -14.42 12.48
N ALA A 85 5.35 -14.54 11.33
CA ALA A 85 5.69 -15.51 10.30
C ALA A 85 6.51 -14.83 9.18
N ILE A 86 7.70 -15.37 8.90
CA ILE A 86 8.65 -14.79 7.95
C ILE A 86 8.01 -14.67 6.56
N GLY A 87 7.68 -13.44 6.17
CA GLY A 87 7.13 -13.08 4.85
C GLY A 87 5.71 -13.60 4.56
N VAL A 88 4.97 -14.13 5.54
CA VAL A 88 3.61 -14.66 5.29
C VAL A 88 2.58 -13.53 5.43
N GLU A 89 2.40 -12.72 4.40
CA GLU A 89 1.50 -11.55 4.49
C GLU A 89 0.35 -11.61 3.46
N PRO A 90 -0.78 -12.27 3.77
CA PRO A 90 -1.90 -12.43 2.84
C PRO A 90 -2.67 -11.13 2.54
N ILE A 91 -2.36 -10.04 3.23
CA ILE A 91 -3.01 -8.74 3.02
C ILE A 91 -2.78 -8.18 1.61
N TRP A 92 -1.61 -8.45 1.01
CA TRP A 92 -1.23 -7.90 -0.29
C TRP A 92 -2.14 -8.42 -1.39
N PHE A 93 -2.46 -9.71 -1.32
CA PHE A 93 -3.44 -10.34 -2.20
C PHE A 93 -4.79 -9.59 -2.20
N LEU A 94 -5.29 -9.23 -1.01
CA LEU A 94 -6.57 -8.53 -0.88
C LEU A 94 -6.50 -7.09 -1.43
N ILE A 95 -5.41 -6.37 -1.12
CA ILE A 95 -5.18 -4.99 -1.59
C ILE A 95 -5.14 -4.96 -3.13
N ILE A 96 -4.38 -5.88 -3.73
CA ILE A 96 -4.21 -5.96 -5.19
C ILE A 96 -5.54 -6.29 -5.88
N LEU A 97 -6.27 -7.31 -5.42
CA LEU A 97 -7.54 -7.67 -6.03
C LEU A 97 -8.62 -6.62 -5.80
N GLY A 98 -8.64 -5.99 -4.61
CA GLY A 98 -9.55 -4.88 -4.30
C GLY A 98 -9.30 -3.69 -5.21
N GLY A 99 -8.05 -3.24 -5.33
CA GLY A 99 -7.66 -2.18 -6.26
C GLY A 99 -7.98 -2.53 -7.71
N ARG A 100 -7.72 -3.76 -8.13
CA ARG A 100 -8.01 -4.22 -9.50
C ARG A 100 -9.51 -4.28 -9.81
N ALA A 101 -10.33 -4.70 -8.85
CA ALA A 101 -11.77 -4.84 -9.04
C ALA A 101 -12.50 -3.48 -8.99
N LEU A 102 -12.06 -2.59 -8.09
CA LEU A 102 -12.80 -1.41 -7.66
C LEU A 102 -12.13 -0.09 -8.12
N GLY A 103 -10.95 -0.18 -8.72
CA GLY A 103 -10.26 0.92 -9.39
C GLY A 103 -9.16 1.58 -8.55
N LYS A 104 -8.37 2.44 -9.21
CA LYS A 104 -7.18 3.13 -8.67
C LYS A 104 -7.42 3.76 -7.30
N ARG A 105 -8.46 4.59 -7.20
CA ARG A 105 -8.78 5.35 -5.99
C ARG A 105 -9.21 4.44 -4.84
N PHE A 106 -10.04 3.44 -5.12
CA PHE A 106 -10.44 2.46 -4.11
C PHE A 106 -9.24 1.67 -3.60
N GLY A 107 -8.36 1.22 -4.50
CA GLY A 107 -7.15 0.50 -4.13
C GLY A 107 -6.22 1.31 -3.24
N PHE A 108 -6.05 2.61 -3.54
CA PHE A 108 -5.28 3.52 -2.70
C PHE A 108 -5.84 3.60 -1.27
N LEU A 109 -7.14 3.85 -1.15
CA LEU A 109 -7.79 3.96 0.16
C LEU A 109 -7.79 2.64 0.91
N LEU A 110 -7.99 1.52 0.21
CA LEU A 110 -7.96 0.19 0.78
C LEU A 110 -6.58 -0.13 1.39
N GLY A 111 -5.50 0.27 0.71
CA GLY A 111 -4.14 0.13 1.24
C GLY A 111 -3.93 0.94 2.52
N LEU A 112 -4.31 2.23 2.53
CA LEU A 112 -4.24 3.07 3.72
C LEU A 112 -5.05 2.49 4.89
N SER A 113 -6.30 2.12 4.62
CA SER A 113 -7.25 1.72 5.66
C SER A 113 -6.93 0.35 6.25
N ILE A 114 -6.54 -0.64 5.43
CA ILE A 114 -6.13 -1.96 5.93
C ILE A 114 -4.94 -1.81 6.87
N LEU A 115 -3.91 -1.08 6.45
CA LEU A 115 -2.68 -0.95 7.25
C LEU A 115 -2.97 -0.21 8.55
N PHE A 116 -3.71 0.90 8.49
CA PHE A 116 -4.11 1.64 9.68
C PHE A 116 -4.94 0.79 10.65
N ALA A 117 -6.04 0.18 10.17
CA ALA A 117 -6.92 -0.63 11.01
C ALA A 117 -6.17 -1.82 11.61
N SER A 118 -5.32 -2.47 10.82
CA SER A 118 -4.54 -3.61 11.29
C SER A 118 -3.55 -3.25 12.39
N ALA A 119 -2.91 -2.09 12.30
CA ALA A 119 -1.98 -1.61 13.33
C ALA A 119 -2.71 -1.30 14.65
N LEU A 120 -3.94 -0.79 14.58
CA LEU A 120 -4.79 -0.62 15.75
C LEU A 120 -5.17 -1.97 16.37
N LEU A 121 -5.53 -2.96 15.55
CA LEU A 121 -5.94 -4.29 16.02
C LEU A 121 -4.78 -5.07 16.66
N THR A 122 -3.58 -4.98 16.10
CA THR A 122 -2.42 -5.76 16.58
C THR A 122 -1.53 -5.00 17.55
N GLY A 123 -1.88 -3.75 17.91
CA GLY A 123 -1.00 -2.86 18.68
C GLY A 123 0.30 -2.50 17.96
N GLY A 124 0.36 -2.67 16.63
CA GLY A 124 1.55 -2.50 15.81
C GLY A 124 1.81 -1.07 15.33
N ALA A 125 1.24 -0.07 16.01
CA ALA A 125 1.39 1.33 15.66
C ALA A 125 2.78 1.84 16.04
N GLY A 126 3.56 2.27 15.05
CA GLY A 126 4.91 2.78 15.23
C GLY A 126 5.33 3.73 14.11
N PRO A 127 6.56 4.28 14.18
CA PRO A 127 7.10 5.23 13.19
C PRO A 127 7.03 4.74 11.73
N TRP A 128 7.11 3.42 11.52
CA TRP A 128 7.02 2.78 10.21
C TRP A 128 5.60 2.75 9.63
N LEU A 129 4.55 2.95 10.43
CA LEU A 129 3.17 2.72 10.00
C LEU A 129 2.77 3.64 8.84
N ALA A 130 3.13 4.92 8.89
CA ALA A 130 2.80 5.86 7.82
C ALA A 130 3.42 5.44 6.47
N PHE A 131 4.64 4.89 6.51
CA PHE A 131 5.32 4.33 5.35
C PHE A 131 4.60 3.08 4.83
N GLN A 132 4.23 2.16 5.72
CA GLN A 132 3.49 0.97 5.33
C GLN A 132 2.14 1.31 4.68
N MET A 133 1.42 2.26 5.26
CA MET A 133 0.16 2.78 4.72
C MET A 133 0.38 3.32 3.31
N MET A 134 1.39 4.17 3.11
CA MET A 134 1.67 4.77 1.81
C MET A 134 2.09 3.73 0.76
N ALA A 135 3.01 2.83 1.10
CA ALA A 135 3.44 1.76 0.20
C ALA A 135 2.26 0.86 -0.20
N ALA A 136 1.40 0.51 0.75
CA ALA A 136 0.18 -0.24 0.47
C ALA A 136 -0.81 0.51 -0.41
N ALA A 137 -0.94 1.82 -0.20
CA ALA A 137 -1.78 2.68 -1.04
C ALA A 137 -1.28 2.71 -2.48
N TRP A 138 0.03 2.80 -2.72
CA TRP A 138 0.61 2.73 -4.06
C TRP A 138 0.42 1.37 -4.72
N ILE A 139 0.55 0.27 -3.98
CA ILE A 139 0.31 -1.09 -4.49
C ILE A 139 -1.16 -1.26 -4.89
N GLY A 140 -2.11 -0.84 -4.05
CA GLY A 140 -3.53 -0.90 -4.38
C GLY A 140 -3.87 0.00 -5.58
N TRP A 141 -3.32 1.21 -5.63
CA TRP A 141 -3.49 2.14 -6.74
C TRP A 141 -2.94 1.58 -8.05
N GLY A 142 -1.73 1.01 -8.02
CA GLY A 142 -1.05 0.44 -9.19
C GLY A 142 -1.82 -0.76 -9.75
N ALA A 143 -2.32 -1.65 -8.90
CA ALA A 143 -3.18 -2.76 -9.32
C ALA A 143 -4.47 -2.26 -10.04
N GLY A 144 -5.06 -1.18 -9.52
CA GLY A 144 -6.21 -0.53 -10.15
C GLY A 144 -5.87 0.24 -11.43
N ALA A 145 -4.59 0.56 -11.66
CA ALA A 145 -4.11 1.28 -12.83
C ALA A 145 -3.73 0.38 -14.01
N LEU A 146 -3.60 -0.93 -13.79
CA LEU A 146 -3.31 -1.90 -14.84
C LEU A 146 -4.35 -1.83 -15.98
N PRO A 147 -3.94 -2.07 -17.23
CA PRO A 147 -4.87 -2.06 -18.37
C PRO A 147 -5.94 -3.14 -18.24
N LYS A 148 -7.07 -2.97 -18.92
CA LYS A 148 -8.12 -3.99 -18.99
C LYS A 148 -7.68 -5.10 -19.93
N PHE A 149 -7.90 -6.36 -19.53
CA PHE A 149 -7.56 -7.52 -20.35
C PHE A 149 -8.83 -8.25 -20.77
N ALA A 150 -8.90 -8.67 -22.04
CA ALA A 150 -10.05 -9.40 -22.57
C ALA A 150 -10.13 -10.84 -22.02
N LYS A 151 -8.97 -11.48 -21.81
CA LYS A 151 -8.88 -12.86 -21.31
C LYS A 151 -8.63 -12.87 -19.81
N GLN A 152 -9.53 -13.49 -19.05
CA GLN A 152 -9.40 -13.64 -17.60
C GLN A 152 -8.09 -14.31 -17.18
N ARG A 153 -7.60 -15.30 -17.93
CA ARG A 153 -6.32 -15.96 -17.64
C ARG A 153 -5.14 -14.97 -17.69
N VAL A 154 -5.10 -14.11 -18.71
CA VAL A 154 -4.06 -13.07 -18.86
C VAL A 154 -4.15 -12.08 -17.70
N GLU A 155 -5.36 -11.66 -17.32
CA GLU A 155 -5.56 -10.79 -16.17
C GLU A 155 -4.97 -11.37 -14.88
N ILE A 156 -5.26 -12.63 -14.56
CA ILE A 156 -4.74 -13.28 -13.35
C ILE A 156 -3.22 -13.44 -13.41
N THR A 157 -2.65 -13.83 -14.55
CA THR A 157 -1.19 -13.92 -14.71
C THR A 157 -0.50 -12.57 -14.50
N VAL A 158 -1.04 -11.50 -15.11
CA VAL A 158 -0.49 -10.15 -14.92
C VAL A 158 -0.60 -9.70 -13.47
N LEU A 159 -1.71 -9.99 -12.79
CA LEU A 159 -1.87 -9.65 -11.38
C LEU A 159 -0.91 -10.46 -10.48
N ALA A 160 -0.64 -11.71 -10.81
CA ALA A 160 0.31 -12.53 -10.06
C ALA A 160 1.74 -12.00 -10.21
N ILE A 161 2.15 -11.64 -11.43
CA ILE A 161 3.44 -10.98 -11.71
C ILE A 161 3.51 -9.64 -10.97
N TYR A 162 2.45 -8.84 -11.08
CA TYR A 162 2.35 -7.57 -10.36
C TYR A 162 2.48 -7.76 -8.85
N GLY A 163 1.79 -8.75 -8.27
CA GLY A 163 1.83 -9.04 -6.84
C GLY A 163 3.18 -9.56 -6.37
N PHE A 164 3.86 -10.35 -7.19
CA PHE A 164 5.24 -10.78 -6.93
C PHE A 164 6.16 -9.57 -6.78
N PHE A 165 6.20 -8.69 -7.78
CA PHE A 165 7.04 -7.49 -7.73
C PHE A 165 6.58 -6.48 -6.67
N ALA A 166 5.28 -6.34 -6.43
CA ALA A 166 4.75 -5.48 -5.38
C ALA A 166 5.23 -5.92 -3.99
N GLY A 167 5.33 -7.23 -3.73
CA GLY A 167 5.86 -7.77 -2.48
C GLY A 167 7.34 -7.42 -2.27
N LEU A 168 8.15 -7.50 -3.34
CA LEU A 168 9.57 -7.12 -3.31
C LEU A 168 9.74 -5.60 -3.13
N ILE A 169 8.97 -4.79 -3.87
CA ILE A 169 9.01 -3.33 -3.79
C ILE A 169 8.60 -2.85 -2.40
N PHE A 170 7.60 -3.49 -1.79
CA PHE A 170 7.22 -3.17 -0.42
C PHE A 170 8.39 -3.36 0.55
N GLY A 171 9.08 -4.50 0.47
CA GLY A 171 10.28 -4.78 1.28
C GLY A 171 11.36 -3.73 1.09
N ALA A 172 11.70 -3.44 -0.18
CA ALA A 172 12.68 -2.43 -0.53
C ALA A 172 12.31 -1.06 0.09
N LEU A 173 11.09 -0.57 -0.12
CA LEU A 173 10.65 0.70 0.45
C LEU A 173 10.75 0.72 1.99
N MET A 174 10.35 -0.37 2.64
CA MET A 174 10.39 -0.46 4.11
C MET A 174 11.82 -0.52 4.66
N ASP A 175 12.73 -1.16 3.95
CA ASP A 175 14.13 -1.19 4.31
C ASP A 175 14.79 0.16 4.10
N LEU A 176 14.47 0.86 3.01
CA LEU A 176 15.08 2.15 2.70
C LEU A 176 14.88 3.13 3.86
N GLN A 177 13.67 3.21 4.41
CA GLN A 177 13.40 4.13 5.50
C GLN A 177 14.04 3.72 6.84
N LEU A 178 14.32 2.43 7.08
CA LEU A 178 14.97 1.96 8.31
C LEU A 178 16.49 1.84 8.21
N TRP A 179 17.03 1.70 7.00
CA TRP A 179 18.41 1.34 6.74
C TRP A 179 19.44 2.21 7.50
N PRO A 180 19.29 3.54 7.60
CA PRO A 180 20.20 4.38 8.38
C PRO A 180 20.26 4.06 9.88
N TRP A 181 19.26 3.36 10.41
CA TRP A 181 19.12 3.05 11.84
C TRP A 181 19.44 1.58 12.17
N LEU A 182 19.40 0.69 11.18
CA LEU A 182 19.54 -0.76 11.37
C LEU A 182 20.98 -1.23 11.38
N VAL A 183 21.87 -0.53 10.68
CA VAL A 183 23.27 -0.91 10.55
C VAL A 183 24.10 0.00 11.44
N GLY A 184 24.95 -0.58 12.31
CA GLY A 184 25.92 0.18 13.10
C GLY A 184 26.85 1.01 12.21
N ALA A 185 27.50 2.03 12.78
CA ALA A 185 28.51 2.80 12.07
C ALA A 185 29.64 1.87 11.56
N ASP A 186 30.28 2.27 10.45
CA ASP A 186 31.52 1.68 9.93
C ASP A 186 31.47 0.26 9.32
N THR A 187 30.32 -0.17 8.77
CA THR A 187 30.27 -1.37 7.92
C THR A 187 30.22 -1.03 6.43
N GLN A 188 30.55 -1.99 5.57
CA GLN A 188 30.48 -1.84 4.12
C GLN A 188 29.04 -1.59 3.60
N ILE A 189 28.03 -1.91 4.41
CA ILE A 189 26.61 -1.76 4.08
C ILE A 189 25.94 -0.62 4.86
N SER A 190 26.69 0.12 5.69
CA SER A 190 26.16 1.24 6.46
C SER A 190 25.88 2.44 5.57
N PHE A 191 24.87 3.22 5.95
CA PHE A 191 24.64 4.54 5.38
C PHE A 191 25.82 5.47 5.69
N ILE A 192 26.31 6.20 4.68
CA ILE A 192 27.33 7.24 4.85
C ILE A 192 26.68 8.60 4.61
N ALA A 193 26.52 9.35 5.69
CA ALA A 193 25.86 10.64 5.64
C ALA A 193 26.70 11.67 4.87
N GLY A 194 26.07 12.39 3.94
CA GLY A 194 26.75 13.32 3.03
C GLY A 194 27.52 12.69 1.85
N ALA A 195 27.57 11.35 1.73
CA ALA A 195 28.14 10.69 0.56
C ALA A 195 27.27 10.88 -0.70
N PRO A 196 27.82 10.73 -1.91
CA PRO A 196 27.04 10.79 -3.15
C PRO A 196 25.83 9.85 -3.13
N ILE A 197 24.69 10.33 -3.65
CA ILE A 197 23.42 9.57 -3.69
C ILE A 197 23.63 8.17 -4.29
N LEU A 198 24.41 8.07 -5.37
CA LEU A 198 24.66 6.80 -6.06
C LEU A 198 25.45 5.80 -5.20
N GLU A 199 26.37 6.29 -4.37
CA GLU A 199 27.12 5.44 -3.45
C GLU A 199 26.21 4.87 -2.36
N ASN A 200 25.39 5.73 -1.75
CA ASN A 200 24.42 5.29 -0.75
C ASN A 200 23.38 4.34 -1.35
N LEU A 201 22.93 4.58 -2.59
CA LEU A 201 22.02 3.68 -3.27
C LEU A 201 22.64 2.29 -3.49
N HIS A 202 23.92 2.23 -3.87
CA HIS A 202 24.64 0.96 -4.01
C HIS A 202 24.74 0.21 -2.67
N ARG A 203 25.12 0.90 -1.59
CA ARG A 203 25.21 0.31 -0.24
C ARG A 203 23.86 -0.19 0.25
N TYR A 204 22.81 0.59 0.03
CA TYR A 204 21.43 0.21 0.35
C TYR A 204 21.00 -1.07 -0.41
N LEU A 205 21.30 -1.17 -1.71
CA LEU A 205 20.95 -2.37 -2.47
C LEU A 205 21.65 -3.61 -1.90
N ILE A 206 22.94 -3.52 -1.59
CA ILE A 206 23.68 -4.62 -0.96
C ILE A 206 23.05 -4.97 0.40
N PHE A 207 22.77 -3.98 1.25
CA PHE A 207 22.07 -4.17 2.51
C PHE A 207 20.77 -4.95 2.32
N HIS A 208 19.87 -4.44 1.48
CA HIS A 208 18.55 -5.01 1.24
C HIS A 208 18.62 -6.48 0.77
N PHE A 209 19.48 -6.78 -0.21
CA PHE A 209 19.65 -8.15 -0.69
C PHE A 209 20.21 -9.11 0.37
N LEU A 210 21.05 -8.62 1.27
CA LEU A 210 21.64 -9.46 2.33
C LEU A 210 20.68 -9.70 3.50
N THR A 211 19.83 -8.73 3.83
CA THR A 211 19.05 -8.76 5.08
C THR A 211 17.58 -9.09 4.89
N ALA A 212 16.97 -8.80 3.73
CA ALA A 212 15.52 -8.84 3.58
C ALA A 212 14.98 -9.95 2.66
N MET A 213 15.84 -10.64 1.90
CA MET A 213 15.39 -11.68 0.96
C MET A 213 14.62 -12.82 1.63
N ALA A 214 14.96 -13.14 2.89
CA ALA A 214 14.23 -14.12 3.68
C ALA A 214 12.76 -13.71 3.92
N TRP A 215 12.45 -12.42 3.96
CA TRP A 215 11.10 -11.88 4.16
C TRP A 215 10.39 -11.59 2.83
N ASP A 216 11.12 -11.06 1.86
CA ASP A 216 10.53 -10.56 0.62
C ASP A 216 10.18 -11.66 -0.36
N ILE A 217 11.01 -12.69 -0.47
CA ILE A 217 10.75 -13.82 -1.36
C ILE A 217 9.49 -14.58 -0.94
N PRO A 218 9.30 -14.98 0.34
CA PRO A 218 8.06 -15.63 0.76
C PRO A 218 6.84 -14.73 0.56
N ARG A 219 6.94 -13.41 0.85
CA ARG A 219 5.84 -12.46 0.62
C ARG A 219 5.44 -12.41 -0.85
N ALA A 220 6.42 -12.28 -1.74
CA ALA A 220 6.21 -12.22 -3.18
C ALA A 220 5.59 -13.52 -3.71
N ILE A 221 6.13 -14.67 -3.32
CA ILE A 221 5.64 -15.99 -3.73
C ILE A 221 4.22 -16.24 -3.19
N LEU A 222 3.97 -15.98 -1.92
CA LEU A 222 2.66 -16.18 -1.30
C LEU A 222 1.61 -15.30 -1.99
N THR A 223 1.92 -14.02 -2.19
CA THR A 223 1.01 -13.08 -2.86
C THR A 223 0.66 -13.56 -4.26
N ALA A 224 1.67 -13.92 -5.06
CA ALA A 224 1.46 -14.43 -6.42
C ALA A 224 0.65 -15.73 -6.41
N THR A 225 0.94 -16.66 -5.49
CA THR A 225 0.25 -17.94 -5.36
C THR A 225 -1.21 -17.76 -5.00
N LEU A 226 -1.53 -16.91 -4.02
CA LEU A 226 -2.91 -16.59 -3.66
C LEU A 226 -3.67 -15.97 -4.83
N ILE A 227 -3.03 -15.10 -5.62
CA ILE A 227 -3.64 -14.53 -6.83
C ILE A 227 -3.90 -15.61 -7.88
N LEU A 228 -2.97 -16.51 -8.12
CA LEU A 228 -3.13 -17.59 -9.11
C LEU A 228 -4.25 -18.57 -8.72
N VAL A 229 -4.33 -18.94 -7.44
CA VAL A 229 -5.30 -19.92 -6.93
C VAL A 229 -6.69 -19.29 -6.77
N ALA A 230 -6.78 -18.14 -6.12
CA ALA A 230 -8.04 -17.56 -5.66
C ALA A 230 -8.44 -16.26 -6.40
N GLY A 231 -7.56 -15.72 -7.25
CA GLY A 231 -7.80 -14.43 -7.90
C GLY A 231 -9.02 -14.41 -8.82
N LYS A 232 -9.25 -15.46 -9.62
CA LYS A 232 -10.42 -15.54 -10.51
C LYS A 232 -11.76 -15.48 -9.75
N PRO A 233 -12.06 -16.37 -8.78
CA PRO A 233 -13.34 -16.33 -8.08
C PRO A 233 -13.53 -15.03 -7.28
N ILE A 234 -12.47 -14.52 -6.62
CA ILE A 234 -12.57 -13.32 -5.80
C ILE A 234 -12.78 -12.07 -6.66
N LEU A 235 -12.02 -11.91 -7.74
CA LEU A 235 -12.17 -10.76 -8.65
C LEU A 235 -13.57 -10.71 -9.27
N ASN A 236 -14.12 -11.87 -9.65
CA ASN A 236 -15.48 -11.97 -10.16
C ASN A 236 -16.53 -11.65 -9.10
N SER A 237 -16.33 -12.11 -7.87
CA SER A 237 -17.21 -11.80 -6.74
C SER A 237 -17.24 -10.30 -6.45
N LEU A 238 -16.07 -9.66 -6.29
CA LEU A 238 -15.95 -8.22 -6.02
C LEU A 238 -16.63 -7.38 -7.11
N ARG A 239 -16.37 -7.69 -8.39
CA ARG A 239 -16.99 -6.99 -9.53
C ARG A 239 -18.52 -7.18 -9.58
N ARG A 240 -19.01 -8.37 -9.26
CA ARG A 240 -20.45 -8.68 -9.26
C ARG A 240 -21.17 -7.95 -8.15
N SER A 241 -20.59 -7.91 -6.95
CA SER A 241 -21.18 -7.27 -5.78
C SER A 241 -21.36 -5.76 -5.99
N MET A 242 -20.42 -5.09 -6.67
CA MET A 242 -20.58 -3.69 -7.06
C MET A 242 -21.62 -3.48 -8.16
N ARG A 243 -21.69 -4.36 -9.16
CA ARG A 243 -22.70 -4.25 -10.24
C ARG A 243 -24.14 -4.43 -9.73
N LYS A 244 -24.38 -5.40 -8.85
CA LYS A 244 -25.71 -5.70 -8.30
C LYS A 244 -26.22 -4.67 -7.31
N ALA A 245 -25.34 -3.82 -6.78
CA ALA A 245 -25.71 -2.81 -5.81
C ALA A 245 -26.29 -1.53 -6.46
N ASN A 246 -26.28 -1.38 -7.80
CA ASN A 246 -27.09 -0.38 -8.51
C ASN A 246 -28.57 -0.78 -8.53
N PHE A 247 -29.24 -0.73 -7.37
CA PHE A 247 -30.70 -0.59 -7.37
C PHE A 247 -31.04 0.81 -7.85
N ILE A 248 -31.91 0.87 -8.85
CA ILE A 248 -32.51 2.08 -9.40
C ILE A 248 -33.00 2.95 -8.23
N PRO A 249 -32.55 4.20 -8.08
CA PRO A 249 -33.06 5.08 -7.04
C PRO A 249 -34.58 5.23 -7.19
N ALA A 250 -35.33 5.25 -6.09
CA ALA A 250 -36.80 5.21 -6.10
C ALA A 250 -37.48 6.28 -6.97
N HIS A 251 -36.78 7.38 -7.28
CA HIS A 251 -37.26 8.42 -8.20
C HIS A 251 -37.34 7.95 -9.67
N GLU A 252 -36.41 7.11 -10.12
CA GLU A 252 -36.43 6.50 -11.46
C GLU A 252 -37.49 5.40 -11.58
N MET A 253 -37.85 4.73 -10.47
CA MET A 253 -39.00 3.83 -10.44
C MET A 253 -40.33 4.58 -10.57
N LYS A 254 -40.46 5.78 -10.01
CA LYS A 254 -41.65 6.63 -10.22
C LYS A 254 -41.78 7.12 -11.66
N GLN A 255 -40.69 7.49 -12.33
CA GLN A 255 -40.74 7.90 -13.74
C GLN A 255 -41.12 6.76 -14.70
N LYS A 256 -40.69 5.52 -14.40
CA LYS A 256 -41.07 4.34 -15.19
C LYS A 256 -42.46 3.79 -14.91
N ALA A 257 -43.09 4.18 -13.80
CA ALA A 257 -44.48 3.80 -13.48
C ALA A 257 -45.51 4.78 -14.06
N VAL A 258 -45.06 5.88 -14.68
CA VAL A 258 -45.89 6.91 -15.32
C VAL A 258 -45.82 6.84 -16.86
N LEU A 259 -45.08 5.86 -17.41
CA LEU A 259 -45.09 5.45 -18.81
C LEU A 259 -45.72 4.05 -18.92
#